data_AF-A0A7C3Q3V4-F1
#
_entry.id   AF-A0A7C3Q3V4-F1
#
_cell.length_a   1.000
_cell.length_b   1.000
_cell.length_c   1.000
_cell.angle_alpha   90.00
_cell.angle_beta   90.00
_cell.angle_gamma   90.00
#
_symmetry.space_group_name_H-M   'P 1'
#
loop_
_entity.id
_entity.type
_entity.pdbx_description
1 polymer ?
#
loop_
_entity_poly.entity_id
_entity_poly.type
_entity_poly.pdbx_seq_one_letter_code
_entity_poly.pdbx_strand_id
1 'polypeptide(L)'
;MANKLQADEISSIIKERIENFEIDVDINEIGKVVGIADGITTVYGLNNVMAGEVVEFDNGAKGLVLNLEEANVGVVVLGSSAGIKEGMSVKRAGDLLKTPVGDALMGRVVNSLGEPVDGKGAIEAAEQRFIEEKAPGIMARKSVHEPLQTGIKAIDALVPVGRGQRELIIGDRQTGKTTLAIDTIINQKGQDVVCIYVAIGQKQSTVAATVKKLEEHGAMDYTIIVTAGAAESSALQFLAPYAGVTMAEYFRDNGRHAVIFYDDLSKHAVAYREMSLILRRPPGREAYPGDVFYLHSRLLERAAKLSDELGAGSITAFPIIETQAGDVAAYIPTNVISITDGQIFLETDLFNSGIRPAINVGLSVSRVGGAAQIKATKQVSGTLRLDLASFRELQA
;
A
#
# COMPACT_ATOMS: atom_id res chain seq x y z
N MET A 1 -9.19 -6.73 -43.02
CA MET A 1 -8.93 -5.48 -43.77
C MET A 1 -8.28 -4.51 -42.81
N ALA A 2 -7.02 -4.15 -43.05
CA ALA A 2 -6.28 -3.24 -42.17
C ALA A 2 -6.81 -1.81 -42.38
N ASN A 3 -7.33 -1.18 -41.32
CA ASN A 3 -7.67 0.24 -41.31
C ASN A 3 -6.38 1.05 -41.50
N LYS A 4 -6.12 1.47 -42.74
CA LYS A 4 -5.13 2.50 -43.04
C LYS A 4 -5.68 3.82 -42.49
N LEU A 5 -5.18 4.23 -41.33
CA LEU A 5 -5.23 5.62 -40.88
C LEU A 5 -4.75 6.51 -42.04
N GLN A 6 -5.61 7.38 -42.54
CA GLN A 6 -5.27 8.28 -43.64
C GLN A 6 -4.36 9.39 -43.10
N ALA A 7 -3.26 9.67 -43.82
CA ALA A 7 -2.27 10.67 -43.42
C ALA A 7 -2.88 12.08 -43.20
N ASP A 8 -4.02 12.34 -43.82
CA ASP A 8 -4.77 13.59 -43.71
C ASP A 8 -5.44 13.75 -42.35
N GLU A 9 -5.98 12.68 -41.74
CA GLU A 9 -6.57 12.71 -40.38
C GLU A 9 -5.50 12.95 -39.31
N ILE A 10 -4.31 12.38 -39.50
CA ILE A 10 -3.17 12.60 -38.60
C ILE A 10 -2.70 14.06 -38.72
N SER A 11 -2.65 14.60 -39.95
CA SER A 11 -2.25 15.99 -40.19
C SER A 11 -3.25 16.99 -39.62
N SER A 12 -4.56 16.72 -39.69
CA SER A 12 -5.57 17.58 -39.09
C SER A 12 -5.50 17.59 -37.56
N ILE A 13 -5.31 16.41 -36.94
CA ILE A 13 -5.17 16.30 -35.47
C ILE A 13 -3.91 17.04 -34.99
N ILE A 14 -2.79 16.91 -35.71
CA ILE A 14 -1.55 17.62 -35.37
C ILE A 14 -1.72 19.13 -35.56
N LYS A 15 -2.36 19.57 -36.64
CA LYS A 15 -2.59 20.98 -36.92
C LYS A 15 -3.51 21.63 -35.89
N GLU A 16 -4.58 20.95 -35.50
CA GLU A 16 -5.50 21.38 -34.43
C GLU A 16 -4.78 21.47 -33.08
N ARG A 17 -3.87 20.54 -32.76
CA ARG A 17 -3.04 20.61 -31.55
C ARG A 17 -2.05 21.78 -31.57
N ILE A 18 -1.55 22.18 -32.73
CA ILE A 18 -0.64 23.32 -32.89
C ILE A 18 -1.41 24.65 -32.82
N GLU A 19 -2.57 24.75 -33.46
CA GLU A 19 -3.41 25.95 -33.45
C GLU A 19 -3.95 26.27 -32.04
N ASN A 20 -4.22 25.24 -31.23
CA ASN A 20 -4.67 25.40 -29.84
C ASN A 20 -3.51 25.53 -28.82
N PHE A 21 -2.25 25.61 -29.27
CA PHE A 21 -1.10 25.69 -28.38
C PHE A 21 -0.75 27.14 -28.04
N GLU A 22 -1.38 27.68 -26.99
CA GLU A 22 -0.97 28.93 -26.36
C GLU A 22 0.02 28.64 -25.21
N ILE A 23 1.20 29.26 -25.27
CA ILE A 23 2.18 29.21 -24.17
C ILE A 23 1.91 30.39 -23.24
N ASP A 24 1.14 30.17 -22.19
CA ASP A 24 1.10 31.08 -21.05
C ASP A 24 2.26 30.72 -20.10
N VAL A 25 3.27 31.59 -20.01
CA VAL A 25 4.44 31.38 -19.14
C VAL A 25 4.25 32.22 -17.89
N ASP A 26 3.54 31.70 -16.90
CA ASP A 26 3.59 32.27 -15.56
C ASP A 26 4.92 31.89 -14.91
N ILE A 27 5.81 32.89 -14.80
CA ILE A 27 7.14 32.74 -14.18
C ILE A 27 7.02 32.23 -12.73
N ASN A 28 5.87 32.42 -12.07
CA ASN A 28 5.63 31.92 -10.72
C ASN A 28 5.45 30.39 -10.64
N GLU A 29 5.16 29.72 -11.75
CA GLU A 29 4.89 28.28 -11.80
C GLU A 29 6.10 27.45 -12.27
N ILE A 30 7.20 28.11 -12.57
CA ILE A 30 8.45 27.49 -12.99
C ILE A 30 9.49 27.66 -11.88
N GLY A 31 10.21 26.59 -11.61
CA GLY A 31 11.39 26.59 -10.76
C GLY A 31 12.63 26.09 -11.49
N LYS A 32 13.78 26.24 -10.84
CA LYS A 32 15.05 25.69 -11.30
C LYS A 32 15.67 24.82 -10.21
N VAL A 33 16.22 23.69 -10.62
CA VAL A 33 16.97 22.81 -9.74
C VAL A 33 18.22 23.54 -9.24
N VAL A 34 18.36 23.64 -7.91
CA VAL A 34 19.53 24.18 -7.23
C VAL A 34 20.50 23.07 -6.87
N GLY A 35 19.99 21.88 -6.52
CA GLY A 35 20.83 20.75 -6.14
C GLY A 35 20.03 19.46 -6.14
N ILE A 36 20.76 18.35 -6.29
CA ILE A 36 20.20 17.00 -6.26
C ILE A 36 21.06 16.11 -5.37
N ALA A 37 20.41 15.36 -4.48
CA ALA A 37 21.04 14.39 -3.60
C ALA A 37 20.08 13.21 -3.38
N ASP A 38 20.54 12.00 -3.70
CA ASP A 38 19.85 10.74 -3.38
C ASP A 38 18.35 10.72 -3.73
N GLY A 39 18.00 11.25 -4.90
CA GLY A 39 16.61 11.28 -5.39
C GLY A 39 15.75 12.42 -4.85
N ILE A 40 16.33 13.35 -4.07
CA ILE A 40 15.69 14.58 -3.63
C ILE A 40 16.35 15.76 -4.33
N THR A 41 15.51 16.67 -4.81
CA THR A 41 15.91 17.86 -5.54
C THR A 41 15.42 19.10 -4.82
N THR A 42 16.33 20.05 -4.61
CA THR A 42 15.99 21.40 -4.12
C THR A 42 15.70 22.29 -5.32
N VAL A 43 14.52 22.89 -5.36
CA VAL A 43 14.05 23.71 -6.48
C VAL A 43 13.82 25.14 -6.00
N TYR A 44 14.42 26.12 -6.66
CA TYR A 44 14.16 27.54 -6.44
C TYR A 44 13.02 28.01 -7.36
N GLY A 45 12.10 28.85 -6.87
CA GLY A 45 10.90 29.27 -7.58
C GLY A 45 9.68 28.45 -7.15
N LEU A 46 8.78 28.12 -8.10
CA LEU A 46 7.52 27.41 -7.80
C LEU A 46 6.68 28.11 -6.71
N ASN A 47 6.54 29.44 -6.79
CA ASN A 47 5.96 30.28 -5.73
C ASN A 47 4.53 29.87 -5.33
N ASN A 48 3.76 29.28 -6.25
CA ASN A 48 2.36 28.91 -6.06
C ASN A 48 2.15 27.39 -5.85
N VAL A 49 3.23 26.62 -5.63
CA VAL A 49 3.11 25.17 -5.49
C VAL A 49 2.57 24.75 -4.12
N MET A 50 1.73 23.71 -4.11
CA MET A 50 1.17 23.16 -2.89
C MET A 50 2.00 21.99 -2.35
N ALA A 51 1.94 21.78 -1.04
CA ALA A 51 2.48 20.56 -0.43
C ALA A 51 1.70 19.34 -0.94
N GLY A 52 2.42 18.30 -1.36
CA GLY A 52 1.84 17.09 -1.97
C GLY A 52 1.48 17.24 -3.45
N GLU A 53 1.82 18.38 -4.08
CA GLU A 53 1.61 18.59 -5.50
C GLU A 53 2.65 17.86 -6.36
N VAL A 54 2.24 17.45 -7.56
CA VAL A 54 3.13 16.88 -8.56
C VAL A 54 3.81 18.00 -9.34
N VAL A 55 5.09 17.82 -9.60
CA VAL A 55 5.88 18.66 -10.50
C VAL A 55 6.50 17.81 -11.60
N GLU A 56 6.78 18.42 -12.74
CA GLU A 56 7.41 17.79 -13.88
C GLU A 56 8.75 18.46 -14.18
N PHE A 57 9.80 17.65 -14.28
CA PHE A 57 11.12 18.10 -14.70
C PHE A 57 11.19 18.19 -16.22
N ASP A 58 12.06 19.04 -16.77
CA ASP A 58 12.21 19.20 -18.23
C ASP A 58 12.51 17.88 -18.99
N ASN A 59 13.04 16.87 -18.31
CA ASN A 59 13.29 15.54 -18.88
C ASN A 59 12.07 14.58 -18.83
N GLY A 60 10.91 15.06 -18.37
CA GLY A 60 9.67 14.29 -18.19
C GLY A 60 9.61 13.47 -16.90
N ALA A 61 10.64 13.53 -16.04
CA ALA A 61 10.54 12.92 -14.71
C ALA A 61 9.48 13.64 -13.89
N LYS A 62 8.79 12.90 -13.02
CA LYS A 62 7.82 13.47 -12.08
C LYS A 62 8.46 13.63 -10.71
N GLY A 63 8.01 14.62 -9.96
CA GLY A 63 8.42 14.88 -8.59
C GLY A 63 7.21 15.10 -7.68
N LEU A 64 7.36 14.80 -6.40
CA LEU A 64 6.39 15.09 -5.36
C LEU A 64 6.96 16.16 -4.43
N VAL A 65 6.20 17.23 -4.24
CA VAL A 65 6.56 18.32 -3.33
C VAL A 65 6.31 17.87 -1.89
N LEU A 66 7.35 17.86 -1.05
CA LEU A 66 7.23 17.47 0.36
C LEU A 66 7.51 18.61 1.34
N ASN A 67 8.47 19.49 1.03
CA ASN A 67 8.82 20.62 1.89
C ASN A 67 8.67 21.93 1.11
N LEU A 68 8.07 22.93 1.76
CA LEU A 68 8.02 24.31 1.28
C LEU A 68 8.83 25.15 2.27
N GLU A 69 10.04 25.56 1.88
CA GLU A 69 10.88 26.47 2.65
C GLU A 69 10.70 27.92 2.14
N GLU A 70 11.21 28.91 2.87
CA GLU A 70 11.06 30.32 2.49
C GLU A 70 11.67 30.66 1.12
N ALA A 71 12.76 29.99 0.77
CA ALA A 71 13.54 30.29 -0.43
C ALA A 71 13.59 29.14 -1.44
N ASN A 72 13.16 27.94 -1.07
CA ASN A 72 13.25 26.76 -1.94
C ASN A 72 12.16 25.74 -1.62
N VAL A 73 11.98 24.79 -2.55
CA VAL A 73 11.01 23.70 -2.46
C VAL A 73 11.78 22.38 -2.50
N GLY A 74 11.51 21.52 -1.52
CA GLY A 74 12.01 20.15 -1.48
C GLY A 74 11.12 19.22 -2.28
N VAL A 75 11.63 18.74 -3.42
CA VAL A 75 10.94 17.84 -4.35
C VAL A 75 11.59 16.47 -4.32
N VAL A 76 10.80 15.42 -4.09
CA VAL A 76 11.27 14.04 -4.20
C VAL A 76 10.98 13.50 -5.59
N VAL A 77 11.98 12.95 -6.25
CA VAL A 77 11.86 12.42 -7.62
C VAL A 77 11.13 11.08 -7.61
N LEU A 78 10.06 11.00 -8.39
CA LEU A 78 9.24 9.81 -8.59
C LEU A 78 9.80 9.03 -9.78
N GLY A 79 10.70 8.08 -9.51
CA GLY A 79 11.38 7.27 -10.51
C GLY A 79 12.88 7.52 -10.55
N SER A 80 13.45 7.66 -11.75
CA SER A 80 14.89 7.83 -11.92
C SER A 80 15.30 9.30 -11.78
N SER A 81 16.29 9.56 -10.91
CA SER A 81 16.99 10.84 -10.83
C SER A 81 18.05 11.02 -11.93
N ALA A 82 18.31 9.98 -12.73
CA ALA A 82 19.32 10.03 -13.77
C ALA A 82 18.96 11.10 -14.82
N GLY A 83 19.89 12.03 -15.03
CA GLY A 83 19.73 13.11 -16.02
C GLY A 83 19.19 14.41 -15.46
N ILE A 84 18.69 14.44 -14.22
CA ILE A 84 18.35 15.69 -13.52
C ILE A 84 19.66 16.39 -13.12
N LYS A 85 19.78 17.68 -13.44
CA LYS A 85 20.99 18.48 -13.22
C LYS A 85 20.63 19.85 -12.65
N GLU A 86 21.60 20.48 -11.98
CA GLU A 86 21.49 21.87 -11.56
C GLU A 86 21.15 22.77 -12.76
N GLY A 87 20.26 23.74 -12.53
CA GLY A 87 19.72 24.65 -13.53
C GLY A 87 18.59 24.10 -14.39
N MET A 88 18.28 22.80 -14.32
CA MET A 88 17.13 22.20 -15.02
C MET A 88 15.83 22.85 -14.56
N SER A 89 14.91 23.11 -15.49
CA SER A 89 13.62 23.68 -15.13
C SER A 89 12.67 22.60 -14.61
N VAL A 90 11.81 23.05 -13.70
CA VAL A 90 10.78 22.23 -13.07
C VAL A 90 9.49 23.01 -13.18
N LYS A 91 8.44 22.38 -13.69
CA LYS A 91 7.13 22.99 -13.87
C LYS A 91 6.13 22.37 -12.90
N ARG A 92 5.27 23.21 -12.35
CA ARG A 92 4.10 22.79 -11.58
C ARG A 92 3.09 22.04 -12.48
N ALA A 93 2.57 20.90 -12.03
CA ALA A 93 1.54 20.17 -12.77
C ALA A 93 0.11 20.69 -12.48
N GLY A 94 -0.10 21.44 -11.39
CA GLY A 94 -1.40 21.99 -11.00
C GLY A 94 -2.28 21.02 -10.22
N ASP A 95 -1.81 19.78 -10.04
CA ASP A 95 -2.60 18.66 -9.52
C ASP A 95 -1.85 17.94 -8.38
N LEU A 96 -2.62 17.55 -7.35
CA LEU A 96 -2.13 16.63 -6.32
C LEU A 96 -1.96 15.23 -6.92
N LEU A 97 -1.14 14.42 -6.26
CA LEU A 97 -0.84 13.07 -6.74
C LEU A 97 -2.09 12.18 -6.77
N LYS A 98 -2.43 11.70 -7.97
CA LYS A 98 -3.53 10.76 -8.23
C LYS A 98 -2.98 9.42 -8.71
N THR A 99 -3.76 8.36 -8.55
CA THR A 99 -3.51 7.05 -9.13
C THR A 99 -4.76 6.55 -9.87
N PRO A 100 -4.63 5.83 -10.99
CA PRO A 100 -5.76 5.17 -11.62
C PRO A 100 -6.41 4.20 -10.65
N VAL A 101 -7.74 4.12 -10.73
CA VAL A 101 -8.55 3.16 -9.98
C VAL A 101 -9.57 2.51 -10.92
N GLY A 102 -10.10 1.35 -10.53
CA GLY A 102 -11.15 0.68 -11.29
C GLY A 102 -10.92 -0.80 -11.53
N ASP A 103 -11.94 -1.47 -12.07
CA ASP A 103 -11.89 -2.89 -12.42
C ASP A 103 -10.83 -3.21 -13.49
N ALA A 104 -10.41 -2.24 -14.30
CA ALA A 104 -9.35 -2.41 -15.30
C ALA A 104 -7.98 -2.78 -14.71
N LEU A 105 -7.78 -2.53 -13.41
CA LEU A 105 -6.57 -2.92 -12.68
C LEU A 105 -6.57 -4.39 -12.27
N MET A 106 -7.71 -5.08 -12.38
CA MET A 106 -7.79 -6.47 -11.96
C MET A 106 -6.88 -7.37 -12.79
N GLY A 107 -6.11 -8.25 -12.13
CA GLY A 107 -5.15 -9.13 -12.79
C GLY A 107 -3.86 -8.44 -13.25
N ARG A 108 -3.68 -7.17 -12.91
CA ARG A 108 -2.52 -6.37 -13.32
C ARG A 108 -1.48 -6.25 -12.21
N VAL A 109 -0.23 -6.07 -12.65
CA VAL A 109 0.87 -5.63 -11.77
C VAL A 109 1.21 -4.20 -12.14
N VAL A 110 1.13 -3.30 -11.17
CA VAL A 110 1.33 -1.86 -11.34
C VAL A 110 2.40 -1.32 -10.39
N ASN A 111 3.06 -0.23 -10.77
CA ASN A 111 3.94 0.51 -9.88
C ASN A 111 3.17 1.43 -8.93
N SER A 112 3.87 2.17 -8.06
CA SER A 112 3.26 3.11 -7.10
C SER A 112 2.52 4.30 -7.74
N LEU A 113 2.69 4.54 -9.03
CA LEU A 113 1.96 5.57 -9.79
C LEU A 113 0.74 4.98 -10.52
N GLY A 114 0.55 3.66 -10.48
CA GLY A 114 -0.51 2.93 -11.17
C GLY A 114 -0.19 2.61 -12.64
N GLU A 115 1.08 2.74 -13.05
CA GLU A 115 1.53 2.37 -14.39
C GLU A 115 1.79 0.85 -14.46
N PRO A 116 1.39 0.17 -15.55
CA PRO A 116 1.57 -1.27 -15.67
C PRO A 116 3.04 -1.66 -15.83
N VAL A 117 3.48 -2.64 -15.04
CA VAL A 117 4.84 -3.22 -15.08
C VAL A 117 4.85 -4.71 -15.44
N ASP A 118 3.68 -5.28 -15.75
CA ASP A 118 3.50 -6.68 -16.13
C ASP A 118 3.73 -6.97 -17.63
N GLY A 119 3.92 -5.93 -18.45
CA GLY A 119 4.05 -6.09 -19.91
C GLY A 119 2.74 -6.48 -20.63
N LYS A 120 1.58 -6.45 -19.95
CA LYS A 120 0.27 -6.79 -20.54
C LYS A 120 -0.39 -5.61 -21.29
N GLY A 121 0.38 -4.57 -21.62
CA GLY A 121 -0.09 -3.35 -22.29
C GLY A 121 -0.58 -2.26 -21.33
N ALA A 122 -1.12 -1.17 -21.88
CA ALA A 122 -1.64 -0.06 -21.08
C ALA A 122 -2.86 -0.48 -20.24
N ILE A 123 -3.16 0.28 -19.18
CA ILE A 123 -4.40 0.14 -18.41
C ILE A 123 -5.32 1.29 -18.79
N GLU A 124 -6.48 0.98 -19.34
CA GLU A 124 -7.53 1.96 -19.61
C GLU A 124 -8.41 2.12 -18.37
N ALA A 125 -7.93 2.88 -17.39
CA ALA A 125 -8.70 3.23 -16.20
C ALA A 125 -9.60 4.44 -16.50
N ALA A 126 -10.89 4.33 -16.16
CA ALA A 126 -11.87 5.40 -16.38
C ALA A 126 -11.80 6.50 -15.31
N GLU A 127 -11.27 6.19 -14.13
CA GLU A 127 -11.24 7.10 -12.97
C GLU A 127 -9.84 7.16 -12.37
N GLN A 128 -9.50 8.32 -11.82
CA GLN A 128 -8.31 8.51 -10.99
C GLN A 128 -8.73 9.14 -9.66
N ARG A 129 -8.10 8.71 -8.57
CA ARG A 129 -8.35 9.23 -7.22
C ARG A 129 -7.07 9.75 -6.59
N PHE A 130 -7.22 10.68 -5.65
CA PHE A 130 -6.08 11.20 -4.92
C PHE A 130 -5.47 10.11 -4.05
N ILE A 131 -4.15 10.03 -4.05
CA ILE A 131 -3.43 9.03 -3.23
C ILE A 131 -3.59 9.35 -1.73
N GLU A 132 -3.69 10.62 -1.39
CA GLU A 132 -3.85 11.11 -0.01
C GLU A 132 -5.30 11.58 0.20
N GLU A 133 -6.15 10.65 0.63
CA GLU A 133 -7.52 10.97 1.06
C GLU A 133 -7.72 10.75 2.57
N LYS A 134 -8.67 11.49 3.12
CA LYS A 134 -9.01 11.41 4.54
C LYS A 134 -9.73 10.09 4.82
N ALA A 135 -9.29 9.40 5.86
CA ALA A 135 -9.96 8.20 6.34
C ALA A 135 -11.45 8.43 6.69
N PRO A 136 -12.32 7.41 6.50
CA PRO A 136 -13.72 7.49 6.93
C PRO A 136 -13.84 7.81 8.42
N GLY A 137 -14.63 8.83 8.76
CA GLY A 137 -14.91 9.19 10.15
C GLY A 137 -15.77 8.13 10.87
N ILE A 138 -15.89 8.25 12.19
CA ILE A 138 -16.60 7.25 13.03
C ILE A 138 -18.04 7.01 12.54
N MET A 139 -18.78 8.09 12.19
CA MET A 139 -20.16 7.97 11.73
C MET A 139 -20.31 7.31 10.35
N ALA A 140 -19.25 7.32 9.55
CA ALA A 140 -19.23 6.66 8.25
C ALA A 140 -18.96 5.15 8.36
N ARG A 141 -18.69 4.62 9.57
CA ARG A 141 -18.31 3.22 9.80
C ARG A 141 -19.46 2.40 10.39
N LYS A 142 -19.39 1.10 10.14
CA LYS A 142 -20.23 0.06 10.78
C LYS A 142 -19.36 -0.92 11.53
N SER A 143 -19.90 -1.51 12.60
CA SER A 143 -19.23 -2.60 13.30
C SER A 143 -18.94 -3.78 12.38
N VAL A 144 -17.75 -4.35 12.52
CA VAL A 144 -17.32 -5.55 11.82
C VAL A 144 -18.12 -6.75 12.33
N HIS A 145 -18.86 -7.40 11.43
CA HIS A 145 -19.76 -8.52 11.76
C HIS A 145 -19.78 -9.63 10.70
N GLU A 146 -19.10 -9.42 9.57
CA GLU A 146 -18.95 -10.41 8.51
C GLU A 146 -17.54 -11.00 8.59
N PRO A 147 -17.39 -12.33 8.52
CA PRO A 147 -16.07 -12.97 8.51
C PRO A 147 -15.34 -12.70 7.19
N LEU A 148 -14.02 -12.51 7.26
CA LEU A 148 -13.11 -12.69 6.14
C LEU A 148 -12.40 -14.04 6.33
N GLN A 149 -12.80 -15.04 5.55
CA GLN A 149 -12.28 -16.39 5.69
C GLN A 149 -10.85 -16.47 5.14
N THR A 150 -9.88 -16.79 5.99
CA THR A 150 -8.49 -16.98 5.56
C THR A 150 -8.24 -18.36 4.95
N GLY A 151 -9.07 -19.35 5.29
CA GLY A 151 -8.87 -20.75 4.92
C GLY A 151 -7.85 -21.45 5.81
N ILE A 152 -7.29 -20.72 6.78
CA ILE A 152 -6.26 -21.19 7.69
C ILE A 152 -6.93 -21.46 9.03
N LYS A 153 -7.14 -22.74 9.32
CA LYS A 153 -7.87 -23.21 10.52
C LYS A 153 -7.42 -22.52 11.82
N ALA A 154 -6.11 -22.34 12.00
CA ALA A 154 -5.56 -21.70 13.18
C ALA A 154 -5.98 -20.23 13.30
N ILE A 155 -6.05 -19.49 12.19
CA ILE A 155 -6.50 -18.08 12.18
C ILE A 155 -8.01 -18.04 12.34
N ASP A 156 -8.76 -18.71 11.45
CA ASP A 156 -10.24 -18.62 11.44
C ASP A 156 -10.88 -19.11 12.76
N ALA A 157 -10.23 -20.04 13.48
CA ALA A 157 -10.71 -20.54 14.76
C ALA A 157 -10.24 -19.71 15.98
N LEU A 158 -8.98 -19.27 16.02
CA LEU A 158 -8.35 -18.70 17.23
C LEU A 158 -8.17 -17.18 17.19
N VAL A 159 -7.96 -16.64 15.98
CA VAL A 159 -7.68 -15.22 15.72
C VAL A 159 -8.51 -14.78 14.50
N PRO A 160 -9.85 -14.85 14.60
CA PRO A 160 -10.72 -14.60 13.45
C PRO A 160 -10.59 -13.16 12.96
N VAL A 161 -10.66 -13.00 11.64
CA VAL A 161 -10.57 -11.70 10.97
C VAL A 161 -11.89 -11.38 10.27
N GLY A 162 -12.37 -10.15 10.43
CA GLY A 162 -13.62 -9.70 9.82
C GLY A 162 -13.42 -8.75 8.63
N ARG A 163 -14.47 -8.60 7.83
CA ARG A 163 -14.55 -7.63 6.73
C ARG A 163 -14.53 -6.20 7.28
N GLY A 164 -13.46 -5.45 7.00
CA GLY A 164 -13.20 -4.12 7.57
C GLY A 164 -12.25 -4.07 8.76
N GLN A 165 -11.70 -5.21 9.20
CA GLN A 165 -10.75 -5.28 10.31
C GLN A 165 -9.30 -5.02 9.84
N ARG A 166 -8.44 -4.54 10.74
CA ARG A 166 -6.99 -4.45 10.52
C ARG A 166 -6.28 -5.47 11.39
N GLU A 167 -5.69 -6.49 10.79
CA GLU A 167 -5.03 -7.59 11.52
C GLU A 167 -3.55 -7.67 11.15
N LEU A 168 -2.67 -7.33 12.09
CA LEU A 168 -1.22 -7.33 11.88
C LEU A 168 -0.67 -8.75 11.72
N ILE A 169 0.11 -9.03 10.67
CA ILE A 169 0.94 -10.23 10.59
C ILE A 169 2.36 -9.84 10.98
N ILE A 170 2.83 -10.32 12.13
CA ILE A 170 4.13 -9.96 12.68
C ILE A 170 4.95 -11.20 12.98
N GLY A 171 6.24 -11.15 12.66
CA GLY A 171 7.17 -12.20 13.02
C GLY A 171 8.50 -12.07 12.30
N ASP A 172 9.41 -12.96 12.64
CA ASP A 172 10.77 -12.94 12.10
C ASP A 172 10.81 -13.29 10.62
N ARG A 173 11.97 -13.05 10.01
CA ARG A 173 12.24 -13.46 8.64
C ARG A 173 12.00 -14.97 8.46
N GLN A 174 11.42 -15.35 7.32
CA GLN A 174 11.16 -16.75 6.95
C GLN A 174 10.18 -17.56 7.85
N THR A 175 9.34 -16.89 8.65
CA THR A 175 8.32 -17.56 9.49
C THR A 175 7.00 -17.89 8.77
N GLY A 176 6.87 -17.56 7.48
CA GLY A 176 5.68 -17.86 6.67
C GLY A 176 4.69 -16.70 6.49
N LYS A 177 5.04 -15.46 6.85
CA LYS A 177 4.18 -14.26 6.72
C LYS A 177 3.56 -14.10 5.34
N THR A 178 4.37 -14.08 4.28
CA THR A 178 3.91 -13.95 2.89
C THR A 178 3.07 -15.15 2.45
N THR A 179 3.37 -16.36 2.97
CA THR A 179 2.56 -17.55 2.68
C THR A 179 1.13 -17.39 3.21
N LEU A 180 0.96 -16.87 4.44
CA LEU A 180 -0.39 -16.58 4.97
C LEU A 180 -1.17 -15.60 4.09
N ALA A 181 -0.49 -14.56 3.59
CA ALA A 181 -1.11 -13.58 2.70
C ALA A 181 -1.57 -14.22 1.39
N ILE A 182 -0.68 -14.98 0.74
CA ILE A 182 -0.98 -15.66 -0.53
C ILE A 182 -2.10 -16.70 -0.35
N ASP A 183 -2.04 -17.53 0.69
CA ASP A 183 -3.08 -18.54 0.98
C ASP A 183 -4.43 -17.87 1.22
N THR A 184 -4.45 -16.74 1.95
CA THR A 184 -5.67 -15.96 2.17
C THR A 184 -6.25 -15.43 0.85
N ILE A 185 -5.40 -14.90 -0.05
CA ILE A 185 -5.82 -14.43 -1.38
C ILE A 185 -6.41 -15.59 -2.19
N ILE A 186 -5.75 -16.74 -2.23
CA ILE A 186 -6.23 -17.93 -2.95
C ILE A 186 -7.59 -18.37 -2.39
N ASN A 187 -7.79 -18.30 -1.08
CA ASN A 187 -9.05 -18.65 -0.44
C ASN A 187 -10.21 -17.69 -0.79
N GLN A 188 -9.94 -16.47 -1.27
CA GLN A 188 -11.00 -15.51 -1.63
C GLN A 188 -11.73 -15.86 -2.94
N LYS A 189 -11.31 -16.92 -3.66
CA LYS A 189 -11.97 -17.37 -4.88
C LYS A 189 -13.46 -17.65 -4.63
N GLY A 190 -14.32 -16.90 -5.32
CA GLY A 190 -15.78 -17.02 -5.19
C GLY A 190 -16.38 -16.39 -3.93
N GLN A 191 -15.60 -15.64 -3.14
CA GLN A 191 -16.10 -14.94 -1.94
C GLN A 191 -16.52 -13.48 -2.19
N ASP A 192 -16.44 -13.02 -3.44
CA ASP A 192 -16.69 -11.63 -3.85
C ASP A 192 -15.86 -10.62 -3.04
N VAL A 193 -14.56 -10.91 -2.93
CA VAL A 193 -13.58 -10.05 -2.29
C VAL A 193 -12.46 -9.76 -3.28
N VAL A 194 -12.21 -8.48 -3.53
CA VAL A 194 -11.09 -8.02 -4.34
C VAL A 194 -9.82 -8.05 -3.50
N CYS A 195 -8.74 -8.62 -4.02
CA CYS A 195 -7.46 -8.72 -3.32
C CYS A 195 -6.49 -7.67 -3.84
N ILE A 196 -5.77 -7.02 -2.93
CA ILE A 196 -4.68 -6.10 -3.25
C ILE A 196 -3.44 -6.59 -2.50
N TYR A 197 -2.36 -6.86 -3.21
CA TYR A 197 -1.08 -7.23 -2.61
C TYR A 197 -0.03 -6.15 -2.93
N VAL A 198 0.41 -5.44 -1.90
CA VAL A 198 1.39 -4.34 -2.00
C VAL A 198 2.76 -4.85 -1.60
N ALA A 199 3.63 -5.05 -2.59
CA ALA A 199 5.02 -5.47 -2.42
C ALA A 199 5.94 -4.26 -2.27
N ILE A 200 6.44 -4.02 -1.07
CA ILE A 200 7.24 -2.84 -0.69
C ILE A 200 8.68 -3.28 -0.45
N GLY A 201 9.63 -2.74 -1.22
CA GLY A 201 11.04 -3.06 -1.11
C GLY A 201 11.35 -4.55 -1.30
N GLN A 202 10.49 -5.28 -2.02
CA GLN A 202 10.69 -6.70 -2.33
C GLN A 202 11.61 -6.85 -3.54
N LYS A 203 12.26 -8.00 -3.64
CA LYS A 203 12.99 -8.37 -4.86
C LYS A 203 11.99 -8.67 -5.97
N GLN A 204 12.24 -8.18 -7.18
CA GLN A 204 11.39 -8.44 -8.34
C GLN A 204 11.18 -9.94 -8.60
N SER A 205 12.19 -10.78 -8.36
CA SER A 205 12.07 -12.24 -8.48
C SER A 205 11.08 -12.85 -7.48
N THR A 206 11.00 -12.31 -6.26
CA THR A 206 10.01 -12.72 -5.26
C THR A 206 8.61 -12.33 -5.70
N VAL A 207 8.43 -11.09 -6.19
CA VAL A 207 7.15 -10.61 -6.71
C VAL A 207 6.69 -11.46 -7.90
N ALA A 208 7.57 -11.74 -8.85
CA ALA A 208 7.28 -12.59 -10.00
C ALA A 208 6.88 -14.02 -9.58
N ALA A 209 7.53 -14.58 -8.55
CA ALA A 209 7.14 -15.88 -8.00
C ALA A 209 5.75 -15.84 -7.34
N THR A 210 5.39 -14.75 -6.67
CA THR A 210 4.05 -14.53 -6.11
C THR A 210 3.00 -14.42 -7.21
N VAL A 211 3.25 -13.59 -8.25
CA VAL A 211 2.37 -13.45 -9.43
C VAL A 211 2.10 -14.82 -10.03
N LYS A 212 3.16 -15.58 -10.32
CA LYS A 212 3.05 -16.92 -10.92
C LYS A 212 2.19 -17.86 -10.07
N LYS A 213 2.38 -17.89 -8.75
CA LYS A 213 1.57 -18.72 -7.85
C LYS A 213 0.10 -18.32 -7.87
N LEU A 214 -0.19 -17.01 -7.89
CA LEU A 214 -1.56 -16.53 -7.98
C LEU A 214 -2.20 -16.86 -9.34
N GLU A 215 -1.44 -16.80 -10.44
CA GLU A 215 -1.90 -17.25 -11.76
C GLU A 215 -2.21 -18.75 -11.77
N GLU A 216 -1.31 -19.59 -11.21
CA GLU A 216 -1.49 -21.05 -11.11
C GLU A 216 -2.78 -21.46 -10.36
N HIS A 217 -3.21 -20.66 -9.38
CA HIS A 217 -4.43 -20.91 -8.60
C HIS A 217 -5.67 -20.18 -9.15
N GLY A 218 -5.51 -19.39 -10.22
CA GLY A 218 -6.57 -18.55 -10.79
C GLY A 218 -7.02 -17.44 -9.84
N ALA A 219 -6.10 -16.92 -9.03
CA ALA A 219 -6.34 -15.84 -8.07
C ALA A 219 -6.05 -14.45 -8.64
N MET A 220 -5.28 -14.36 -9.74
CA MET A 220 -5.04 -13.07 -10.41
C MET A 220 -6.32 -12.43 -10.94
N ASP A 221 -7.34 -13.21 -11.31
CA ASP A 221 -8.63 -12.69 -11.83
C ASP A 221 -9.30 -11.68 -10.89
N TYR A 222 -9.03 -11.76 -9.60
CA TYR A 222 -9.55 -10.88 -8.56
C TYR A 222 -8.43 -10.26 -7.70
N THR A 223 -7.18 -10.24 -8.18
CA THR A 223 -6.05 -9.62 -7.46
C THR A 223 -5.38 -8.50 -8.24
N ILE A 224 -5.09 -7.38 -7.56
CA ILE A 224 -4.20 -6.30 -8.03
C ILE A 224 -2.89 -6.42 -7.27
N ILE A 225 -1.76 -6.33 -7.98
CA ILE A 225 -0.44 -6.27 -7.33
C ILE A 225 0.15 -4.89 -7.54
N VAL A 226 0.41 -4.19 -6.43
CA VAL A 226 1.18 -2.94 -6.44
C VAL A 226 2.60 -3.28 -6.04
N THR A 227 3.59 -2.89 -6.83
CA THR A 227 4.99 -3.18 -6.52
C THR A 227 5.83 -1.91 -6.53
N ALA A 228 6.63 -1.76 -5.47
CA ALA A 228 7.76 -0.86 -5.41
C ALA A 228 9.00 -1.67 -5.05
N GLY A 229 9.82 -1.99 -6.05
CA GLY A 229 10.95 -2.90 -5.89
C GLY A 229 12.06 -2.34 -5.00
N ALA A 230 12.91 -3.22 -4.45
CA ALA A 230 14.07 -2.81 -3.65
C ALA A 230 15.09 -1.92 -4.39
N ALA A 231 15.09 -1.96 -5.73
CA ALA A 231 15.96 -1.15 -6.58
C ALA A 231 15.33 0.20 -6.99
N GLU A 232 14.06 0.42 -6.66
CA GLU A 232 13.36 1.66 -6.94
C GLU A 232 13.56 2.67 -5.82
N SER A 233 13.29 3.95 -6.09
CA SER A 233 13.51 5.03 -5.14
C SER A 233 12.67 4.84 -3.86
N SER A 234 13.20 5.33 -2.73
CA SER A 234 12.49 5.36 -1.45
C SER A 234 11.15 6.10 -1.55
N ALA A 235 11.03 7.05 -2.48
CA ALA A 235 9.77 7.73 -2.83
C ALA A 235 8.69 6.77 -3.33
N LEU A 236 9.01 5.88 -4.27
CA LEU A 236 8.05 4.91 -4.79
C LEU A 236 7.69 3.88 -3.72
N GLN A 237 8.66 3.44 -2.91
CA GLN A 237 8.41 2.55 -1.78
C GLN A 237 7.50 3.19 -0.73
N PHE A 238 7.67 4.49 -0.47
CA PHE A 238 6.81 5.30 0.39
C PHE A 238 5.37 5.42 -0.14
N LEU A 239 5.20 5.58 -1.45
CA LEU A 239 3.88 5.77 -2.08
C LEU A 239 3.09 4.47 -2.28
N ALA A 240 3.77 3.33 -2.45
CA ALA A 240 3.13 2.05 -2.79
C ALA A 240 1.94 1.68 -1.89
N PRO A 241 2.04 1.78 -0.55
CA PRO A 241 0.90 1.47 0.33
C PRO A 241 -0.29 2.41 0.13
N TYR A 242 -0.03 3.70 -0.12
CA TYR A 242 -1.09 4.69 -0.34
C TYR A 242 -1.77 4.48 -1.70
N ALA A 243 -1.01 4.14 -2.74
CA ALA A 243 -1.58 3.75 -4.03
C ALA A 243 -2.47 2.50 -3.88
N GLY A 244 -1.96 1.46 -3.19
CA GLY A 244 -2.70 0.23 -2.96
C GLY A 244 -4.00 0.43 -2.18
N VAL A 245 -3.99 1.22 -1.11
CA VAL A 245 -5.24 1.50 -0.37
C VAL A 245 -6.21 2.34 -1.22
N THR A 246 -5.72 3.29 -2.01
CA THR A 246 -6.58 4.10 -2.91
C THR A 246 -7.28 3.22 -3.96
N MET A 247 -6.57 2.22 -4.50
CA MET A 247 -7.18 1.20 -5.38
C MET A 247 -8.22 0.35 -4.63
N ALA A 248 -7.97 -0.01 -3.37
CA ALA A 248 -8.92 -0.75 -2.54
C ALA A 248 -10.17 0.09 -2.17
N GLU A 249 -10.01 1.40 -1.99
CA GLU A 249 -11.10 2.33 -1.68
C GLU A 249 -12.12 2.46 -2.80
N TYR A 250 -11.69 2.39 -4.06
CA TYR A 250 -12.62 2.30 -5.18
C TYR A 250 -13.63 1.17 -5.02
N PHE A 251 -13.19 -0.01 -4.58
CA PHE A 251 -14.09 -1.15 -4.38
C PHE A 251 -14.96 -0.96 -3.13
N ARG A 252 -14.37 -0.49 -2.02
CA ARG A 252 -15.10 -0.19 -0.78
C ARG A 252 -16.25 0.78 -1.01
N ASP A 253 -15.98 1.88 -1.70
CA ASP A 253 -16.93 2.98 -1.88
C ASP A 253 -18.02 2.64 -2.90
N ASN A 254 -17.78 1.63 -3.75
CA ASN A 254 -18.77 1.05 -4.64
C ASN A 254 -19.52 -0.15 -4.01
N GLY A 255 -19.52 -0.25 -2.67
CA GLY A 255 -20.27 -1.26 -1.91
C GLY A 255 -19.68 -2.68 -1.96
N ARG A 256 -18.47 -2.85 -2.51
CA ARG A 256 -17.78 -4.14 -2.60
C ARG A 256 -16.82 -4.32 -1.42
N HIS A 257 -16.28 -5.52 -1.32
CA HIS A 257 -15.31 -5.88 -0.29
C HIS A 257 -13.92 -6.03 -0.89
N ALA A 258 -12.92 -5.47 -0.23
CA ALA A 258 -11.53 -5.61 -0.57
C ALA A 258 -10.72 -6.13 0.63
N VAL A 259 -9.66 -6.88 0.34
CA VAL A 259 -8.62 -7.24 1.30
C VAL A 259 -7.28 -6.77 0.77
N ILE A 260 -6.52 -6.06 1.61
CA ILE A 260 -5.21 -5.51 1.25
C ILE A 260 -4.11 -6.06 2.16
N PHE A 261 -3.00 -6.47 1.54
CA PHE A 261 -1.80 -6.95 2.22
C PHE A 261 -0.64 -6.00 1.95
N TYR A 262 0.08 -5.58 3.00
CA TYR A 262 1.25 -4.71 2.88
C TYR A 262 2.51 -5.50 3.25
N ASP A 263 3.33 -5.90 2.27
CA ASP A 263 4.52 -6.75 2.41
C ASP A 263 5.82 -5.99 2.04
N ASP A 264 6.44 -5.24 2.94
CA ASP A 264 6.08 -5.07 4.35
C ASP A 264 6.19 -3.61 4.82
N LEU A 265 5.47 -3.27 5.90
CA LEU A 265 5.47 -1.91 6.44
C LEU A 265 6.75 -1.58 7.23
N SER A 266 7.59 -2.56 7.56
CA SER A 266 8.92 -2.29 8.12
C SER A 266 9.80 -1.59 7.07
N LYS A 267 9.80 -2.08 5.83
CA LYS A 267 10.49 -1.45 4.69
C LYS A 267 9.87 -0.11 4.31
N HIS A 268 8.54 0.02 4.43
CA HIS A 268 7.86 1.31 4.25
C HIS A 268 8.38 2.38 5.22
N ALA A 269 8.50 2.03 6.50
CA ALA A 269 9.05 2.93 7.52
C ALA A 269 10.53 3.28 7.24
N VAL A 270 11.33 2.32 6.77
CA VAL A 270 12.73 2.55 6.40
C VAL A 270 12.84 3.53 5.22
N ALA A 271 12.00 3.36 4.19
CA ALA A 271 11.96 4.29 3.06
C ALA A 271 11.57 5.71 3.51
N TYR A 272 10.56 5.85 4.40
CA TYR A 272 10.18 7.15 4.93
C TYR A 272 11.27 7.79 5.80
N ARG A 273 12.00 6.97 6.57
CA ARG A 273 13.16 7.42 7.35
C ARG A 273 14.26 7.98 6.45
N GLU A 274 14.61 7.25 5.39
CA GLU A 274 15.61 7.67 4.40
C GLU A 274 15.23 9.03 3.80
N MET A 275 14.00 9.16 3.29
CA MET A 275 13.50 10.42 2.73
C MET A 275 13.56 11.57 3.74
N SER A 276 13.16 11.32 4.99
CA SER A 276 13.15 12.33 6.05
C SER A 276 14.55 12.81 6.42
N LEU A 277 15.54 11.91 6.45
CA LEU A 277 16.93 12.25 6.75
C LEU A 277 17.57 13.07 5.62
N ILE A 278 17.29 12.73 4.36
CA ILE A 278 17.80 13.49 3.20
C ILE A 278 17.18 14.90 3.18
N LEU A 279 15.89 15.02 3.53
CA LEU A 279 15.21 16.31 3.74
C LEU A 279 15.65 17.04 5.02
N ARG A 280 16.64 16.52 5.74
CA ARG A 280 17.19 17.09 6.99
C ARG A 280 16.12 17.32 8.07
N ARG A 281 15.06 16.51 8.07
CA ARG A 281 14.08 16.53 9.16
C ARG A 281 14.73 15.97 10.43
N PRO A 282 14.48 16.56 11.61
CA PRO A 282 15.03 16.05 12.87
C PRO A 282 14.63 14.58 13.12
N PRO A 283 15.60 13.68 13.34
CA PRO A 283 15.30 12.29 13.65
C PRO A 283 14.91 12.08 15.12
N GLY A 284 14.12 11.05 15.37
CA GLY A 284 13.72 10.58 16.69
C GLY A 284 14.33 9.22 17.03
N ARG A 285 13.56 8.38 17.74
CA ARG A 285 13.97 7.02 18.15
C ARG A 285 14.31 6.16 16.92
N GLU A 286 15.42 5.43 16.99
CA GLU A 286 15.93 4.58 15.88
C GLU A 286 16.08 5.35 14.54
N ALA A 287 16.31 6.67 14.65
CA ALA A 287 16.42 7.63 13.56
C ALA A 287 15.14 7.84 12.71
N TYR A 288 13.99 7.28 13.09
CA TYR A 288 12.72 7.56 12.42
C TYR A 288 12.23 8.98 12.68
N PRO A 289 11.54 9.62 11.73
CA PRO A 289 10.93 10.94 11.95
C PRO A 289 9.82 10.87 13.00
N GLY A 290 9.53 11.99 13.66
CA GLY A 290 8.57 12.05 14.76
C GLY A 290 7.12 11.69 14.40
N ASP A 291 6.78 11.75 13.11
CA ASP A 291 5.46 11.47 12.55
C ASP A 291 5.35 10.06 11.92
N VAL A 292 6.30 9.16 12.15
CA VAL A 292 6.22 7.77 11.65
C VAL A 292 5.00 7.00 12.17
N PHE A 293 4.50 7.36 13.36
CA PHE A 293 3.22 6.85 13.84
C PHE A 293 2.04 7.35 12.99
N TYR A 294 2.06 8.64 12.66
CA TYR A 294 1.04 9.26 11.80
C TYR A 294 1.04 8.65 10.40
N LEU A 295 2.21 8.31 9.86
CA LEU A 295 2.38 7.60 8.58
C LEU A 295 1.54 6.31 8.53
N HIS A 296 1.71 5.41 9.50
CA HIS A 296 1.01 4.13 9.51
C HIS A 296 -0.44 4.26 9.96
N SER A 297 -0.76 5.17 10.90
CA SER A 297 -2.14 5.36 11.34
C SER A 297 -3.02 5.98 10.25
N ARG A 298 -2.55 7.01 9.54
CA ARG A 298 -3.31 7.59 8.41
C ARG A 298 -3.51 6.59 7.26
N LEU A 299 -2.57 5.67 7.06
CA LEU A 299 -2.70 4.57 6.09
C LEU A 299 -3.74 3.54 6.54
N LEU A 300 -3.58 2.98 7.74
CA LEU A 300 -4.39 1.86 8.21
C LEU A 300 -5.81 2.28 8.61
N GLU A 301 -6.03 3.53 9.05
CA GLU A 301 -7.36 4.04 9.36
C GLU A 301 -8.27 4.21 8.13
N ARG A 302 -7.72 4.20 6.91
CA ARG A 302 -8.50 4.12 5.66
C ARG A 302 -9.15 2.76 5.46
N ALA A 303 -8.63 1.71 6.08
CA ALA A 303 -9.24 0.39 6.06
C ALA A 303 -10.36 0.28 7.12
N ALA A 304 -11.61 0.24 6.65
CA ALA A 304 -12.79 0.15 7.51
C ALA A 304 -13.96 -0.53 6.78
N LYS A 305 -15.00 -0.93 7.53
CA LYS A 305 -16.32 -1.27 6.99
C LYS A 305 -17.22 -0.04 7.05
N LEU A 306 -17.79 0.36 5.92
CA LEU A 306 -18.66 1.52 5.81
C LEU A 306 -20.06 1.24 6.37
N SER A 307 -20.78 2.32 6.69
CA SER A 307 -22.20 2.27 7.06
C SER A 307 -23.07 1.77 5.91
N ASP A 308 -24.29 1.32 6.23
CA ASP A 308 -25.24 0.87 5.22
C ASP A 308 -25.65 2.02 4.28
N GLU A 309 -25.67 3.26 4.78
CA GLU A 309 -25.93 4.48 4.00
C GLU A 309 -24.86 4.74 2.93
N LEU A 310 -23.63 4.29 3.17
CA LEU A 310 -22.48 4.40 2.26
C LEU A 310 -22.20 3.08 1.52
N GLY A 311 -23.18 2.18 1.44
CA GLY A 311 -23.11 0.95 0.64
C GLY A 311 -22.49 -0.26 1.35
N ALA A 312 -22.15 -0.16 2.64
CA ALA A 312 -21.64 -1.26 3.49
C ALA A 312 -20.37 -2.00 3.00
N GLY A 313 -19.68 -1.45 2.01
CA GLY A 313 -18.42 -1.98 1.50
C GLY A 313 -17.31 -1.92 2.55
N SER A 314 -16.23 -2.68 2.34
CA SER A 314 -15.19 -2.81 3.36
C SER A 314 -13.80 -2.98 2.79
N ILE A 315 -12.79 -2.51 3.52
CA ILE A 315 -11.39 -2.87 3.31
C ILE A 315 -10.89 -3.58 4.56
N THR A 316 -10.54 -4.86 4.45
CA THR A 316 -9.78 -5.57 5.47
C THR A 316 -8.30 -5.42 5.19
N ALA A 317 -7.50 -5.09 6.19
CA ALA A 317 -6.08 -4.82 6.02
C ALA A 317 -5.21 -5.80 6.82
N PHE A 318 -4.20 -6.35 6.15
CA PHE A 318 -3.14 -7.16 6.75
C PHE A 318 -1.79 -6.47 6.57
N PRO A 319 -1.42 -5.54 7.47
CA PRO A 319 -0.06 -5.05 7.51
C PRO A 319 0.89 -6.17 7.91
N ILE A 320 1.98 -6.34 7.18
CA ILE A 320 3.06 -7.26 7.54
C ILE A 320 4.19 -6.47 8.16
N ILE A 321 4.71 -6.95 9.29
CA ILE A 321 5.90 -6.40 9.97
C ILE A 321 6.93 -7.51 10.15
N GLU A 322 8.15 -7.23 9.72
CA GLU A 322 9.31 -8.05 10.03
C GLU A 322 9.95 -7.58 11.35
N THR A 323 10.04 -8.49 12.31
CA THR A 323 10.81 -8.29 13.55
C THR A 323 12.26 -8.69 13.35
N GLN A 324 13.14 -8.15 14.20
CA GLN A 324 14.55 -8.54 14.26
C GLN A 324 14.74 -9.39 15.52
N ALA A 325 15.09 -10.67 15.35
CA ALA A 325 15.31 -11.61 16.45
C ALA A 325 14.16 -11.68 17.47
N GLY A 326 12.91 -11.63 16.99
CA GLY A 326 11.70 -11.72 17.80
C GLY A 326 11.38 -10.46 18.61
N ASP A 327 12.13 -9.36 18.44
CA ASP A 327 11.91 -8.15 19.23
C ASP A 327 10.64 -7.40 18.81
N VAL A 328 9.58 -7.59 19.59
CA VAL A 328 8.29 -6.89 19.46
C VAL A 328 8.27 -5.53 20.15
N ALA A 329 9.26 -5.23 20.99
CA ALA A 329 9.39 -3.97 21.71
C ALA A 329 10.13 -2.90 20.90
N ALA A 330 10.64 -3.27 19.72
CA ALA A 330 11.15 -2.33 18.73
C ALA A 330 10.07 -1.29 18.33
N TYR A 331 10.54 -0.13 17.89
CA TYR A 331 9.68 1.05 17.75
C TYR A 331 8.54 0.86 16.73
N ILE A 332 8.84 0.35 15.53
CA ILE A 332 7.85 0.15 14.47
C ILE A 332 6.83 -0.95 14.81
N PRO A 333 7.22 -2.16 15.27
CA PRO A 333 6.28 -3.15 15.77
C PRO A 333 5.30 -2.62 16.80
N THR A 334 5.81 -1.92 17.83
CA THR A 334 4.97 -1.34 18.89
C THR A 334 3.94 -0.37 18.36
N ASN A 335 4.34 0.52 17.43
CA ASN A 335 3.42 1.48 16.80
C ASN A 335 2.30 0.74 16.05
N VAL A 336 2.62 -0.23 15.19
CA VAL A 336 1.62 -0.91 14.36
C VAL A 336 0.70 -1.83 15.18
N ILE A 337 1.20 -2.46 16.25
CA ILE A 337 0.38 -3.20 17.22
C ILE A 337 -0.69 -2.28 17.83
N SER A 338 -0.33 -1.04 18.18
CA SER A 338 -1.28 -0.09 18.76
C SER A 338 -2.31 0.48 17.77
N ILE A 339 -2.03 0.44 16.47
CA ILE A 339 -2.91 0.95 15.41
C ILE A 339 -3.90 -0.10 14.90
N THR A 340 -3.44 -1.33 14.72
CA THR A 340 -4.27 -2.45 14.23
C THR A 340 -5.38 -2.81 15.21
N ASP A 341 -6.29 -3.72 14.88
CA ASP A 341 -7.33 -4.25 15.76
C ASP A 341 -6.94 -5.60 16.38
N GLY A 342 -5.77 -6.12 16.04
CA GLY A 342 -5.29 -7.43 16.43
C GLY A 342 -3.96 -7.76 15.76
N GLN A 343 -3.38 -8.87 16.15
CA GLN A 343 -2.13 -9.37 15.59
C GLN A 343 -2.09 -10.90 15.54
N ILE A 344 -1.47 -11.41 14.50
CA ILE A 344 -1.07 -12.79 14.27
C ILE A 344 0.44 -12.84 14.41
N PHE A 345 0.91 -13.43 15.50
CA PHE A 345 2.33 -13.52 15.85
C PHE A 345 2.92 -14.85 15.37
N LEU A 346 3.94 -14.78 14.51
CA LEU A 346 4.64 -15.95 13.98
C LEU A 346 6.01 -16.13 14.63
N GLU A 347 6.24 -17.30 15.20
CA GLU A 347 7.48 -17.63 15.91
C GLU A 347 8.38 -18.58 15.13
N THR A 348 9.67 -18.27 15.14
CA THR A 348 10.71 -19.11 14.55
C THR A 348 10.79 -20.48 15.22
N ASP A 349 10.64 -20.56 16.55
CA ASP A 349 10.73 -21.82 17.30
C ASP A 349 9.56 -22.77 17.00
N LEU A 350 8.35 -22.22 16.85
CA LEU A 350 7.18 -22.99 16.39
C LEU A 350 7.39 -23.51 14.97
N PHE A 351 7.93 -22.67 14.08
CA PHE A 351 8.22 -23.06 12.71
C PHE A 351 9.25 -24.20 12.62
N ASN A 352 10.29 -24.12 13.43
CA ASN A 352 11.40 -25.09 13.49
C ASN A 352 10.99 -26.41 14.17
N SER A 353 10.05 -26.38 15.12
CA SER A 353 9.46 -27.57 15.74
C SER A 353 8.40 -28.27 14.89
N GLY A 354 8.13 -27.76 13.68
CA GLY A 354 7.24 -28.37 12.70
C GLY A 354 5.80 -27.84 12.71
N ILE A 355 5.48 -26.86 13.58
CA ILE A 355 4.16 -26.22 13.61
C ILE A 355 4.09 -25.18 12.49
N ARG A 356 3.28 -25.48 11.47
CA ARG A 356 3.07 -24.63 10.30
C ARG A 356 1.57 -24.54 9.99
N PRO A 357 0.95 -23.35 10.05
CA PRO A 357 1.54 -22.04 10.28
C PRO A 357 2.01 -21.84 11.73
N ALA A 358 3.10 -21.09 11.90
CA ALA A 358 3.84 -20.96 13.16
C ALA A 358 3.23 -19.94 14.14
N ILE A 359 1.91 -20.00 14.34
CA ILE A 359 1.14 -19.01 15.09
C ILE A 359 1.30 -19.24 16.60
N ASN A 360 1.76 -18.22 17.33
CA ASN A 360 1.70 -18.22 18.79
C ASN A 360 0.29 -17.83 19.25
N VAL A 361 -0.44 -18.79 19.83
CA VAL A 361 -1.82 -18.63 20.29
C VAL A 361 -1.97 -17.66 21.46
N GLY A 362 -0.95 -17.54 22.31
CA GLY A 362 -0.96 -16.64 23.47
C GLY A 362 -0.76 -15.18 23.07
N LEU A 363 0.21 -14.91 22.18
CA LEU A 363 0.55 -13.57 21.73
C LEU A 363 -0.38 -13.04 20.62
N SER A 364 -1.01 -13.94 19.85
CA SER A 364 -1.92 -13.55 18.77
C SER A 364 -3.32 -13.21 19.32
N VAL A 365 -3.87 -12.07 18.94
CA VAL A 365 -5.11 -11.52 19.51
C VAL A 365 -5.93 -10.89 18.40
N SER A 366 -7.25 -11.12 18.39
CA SER A 366 -8.20 -10.39 17.55
C SER A 366 -9.18 -9.65 18.48
N ARG A 367 -9.23 -8.32 18.44
CA ARG A 367 -10.14 -7.53 19.29
C ARG A 367 -11.60 -7.57 18.81
N VAL A 368 -11.82 -7.83 17.53
CA VAL A 368 -13.17 -8.08 16.99
C VAL A 368 -13.70 -9.42 17.51
N GLY A 369 -12.81 -10.41 17.65
CA GLY A 369 -13.12 -11.69 18.26
C GLY A 369 -14.25 -12.43 17.55
N GLY A 370 -15.13 -13.08 18.35
CA GLY A 370 -16.20 -13.93 17.82
C GLY A 370 -17.31 -13.21 17.04
N ALA A 371 -17.25 -11.88 16.87
CA ALA A 371 -18.12 -11.17 15.93
C ALA A 371 -17.70 -11.39 14.47
N ALA A 372 -16.41 -11.72 14.24
CA ALA A 372 -15.86 -12.07 12.94
C ALA A 372 -15.93 -13.57 12.64
N GLN A 373 -16.76 -14.34 13.38
CA GLN A 373 -16.90 -15.79 13.18
C GLN A 373 -18.32 -16.15 12.79
N ILE A 374 -18.44 -17.15 11.90
CA ILE A 374 -19.72 -17.81 11.69
C ILE A 374 -20.13 -18.57 12.96
N LYS A 375 -21.44 -18.72 13.17
CA LYS A 375 -21.98 -19.38 14.37
C LYS A 375 -21.42 -20.79 14.58
N ALA A 376 -21.24 -21.55 13.51
CA ALA A 376 -20.70 -22.91 13.56
C ALA A 376 -19.27 -22.94 14.12
N THR A 377 -18.36 -22.13 13.56
CA THR A 377 -16.97 -22.04 14.05
C THR A 377 -16.95 -21.59 15.51
N LYS A 378 -17.72 -20.56 15.87
CA LYS A 378 -17.79 -20.04 17.23
C LYS A 378 -18.22 -21.09 18.26
N GLN A 379 -19.13 -22.00 17.90
CA GLN A 379 -19.56 -23.09 18.78
C GLN A 379 -18.46 -24.14 19.00
N VAL A 380 -17.65 -24.42 17.97
CA VAL A 380 -16.64 -25.48 18.02
C VAL A 380 -15.28 -24.97 18.54
N SER A 381 -14.92 -23.72 18.28
CA SER A 381 -13.63 -23.15 18.67
C SER A 381 -13.65 -22.37 19.99
N GLY A 382 -14.82 -22.25 20.63
CA GLY A 382 -15.01 -21.40 21.81
C GLY A 382 -14.08 -21.73 23.00
N THR A 383 -13.80 -23.01 23.25
CA THR A 383 -12.86 -23.43 24.30
C THR A 383 -11.43 -23.62 23.79
N LEU A 384 -11.24 -23.81 22.48
CA LEU A 384 -9.98 -24.23 21.87
C LEU A 384 -8.81 -23.30 22.22
N ARG A 385 -9.06 -21.98 22.30
CA ARG A 385 -8.04 -21.00 22.68
C ARG A 385 -7.60 -21.17 24.13
N LEU A 386 -8.53 -21.42 25.05
CA LEU A 386 -8.23 -21.67 26.46
C LEU A 386 -7.50 -23.00 26.62
N ASP A 387 -7.98 -24.06 25.94
CA ASP A 387 -7.38 -25.39 25.99
C ASP A 387 -5.93 -25.37 25.49
N LEU A 388 -5.63 -24.64 24.41
CA LEU A 388 -4.27 -24.47 23.88
C LEU A 388 -3.39 -23.60 24.79
N ALA A 389 -3.96 -22.58 25.44
CA ALA A 389 -3.22 -21.77 26.40
C ALA A 389 -2.81 -22.60 27.62
N SER A 390 -3.75 -23.37 28.20
CA SER A 390 -3.47 -24.28 29.32
C SER A 390 -2.48 -25.38 28.93
N PHE A 391 -2.58 -25.94 27.72
CA PHE A 391 -1.60 -26.90 27.23
C PHE A 391 -0.18 -26.31 27.19
N ARG A 392 -0.01 -25.08 26.69
CA ARG A 392 1.30 -24.42 26.64
C ARG A 392 1.83 -24.06 28.02
N GLU A 393 0.97 -23.63 28.94
CA GLU A 393 1.35 -23.36 30.32
C GLU A 393 1.83 -24.62 31.05
N LEU A 394 1.21 -25.78 30.79
CA LEU A 394 1.63 -27.07 31.35
C LEU A 394 2.87 -27.68 30.68
N GLN A 395 3.18 -27.25 29.45
CA GLN A 395 4.35 -27.70 28.70
C GLN A 395 5.63 -26.93 29.10
N ALA A 396 5.47 -25.68 29.55
CA ALA A 396 6.55 -24.84 30.08
C ALA A 396 6.94 -25.27 31.50
#